data_AF-A0AAD3RM29-F1
#
_entry.id   AF-A0AAD3RM29-F1
#
_cell.length_a   1.000
_cell.length_b   1.000
_cell.length_c   1.000
_cell.angle_alpha   90.00
_cell.angle_beta   90.00
_cell.angle_gamma   90.00
#
_symmetry.space_group_name_H-M   'P 1'
#
loop_
_entity.id
_entity.type
_entity.pdbx_description
1 polymer ?
#
loop_
_entity_poly.entity_id
_entity_poly.type
_entity_poly.pdbx_seq_one_letter_code
_entity_poly.pdbx_strand_id
1 'polypeptide(L)'
;MFQSATYWPWEELHGVKRQAELHRSNGLGPRELTVVAIYDYTADKEDELSFQEGAIIYVIKKNEDGWFEGVMNATTGLFPGNYVESIMHYAD
;
A
#
# COMPACT_ATOMS: atom_id res chain seq x y z
N MET A 1 -2.82 17.62 30.24
CA MET A 1 -3.81 16.75 29.57
C MET A 1 -4.94 17.68 29.16
N PHE A 2 -5.21 18.00 27.90
CA PHE A 2 -5.29 17.17 26.69
C PHE A 2 -4.69 17.94 25.49
N GLN A 3 -4.05 17.23 24.58
CA GLN A 3 -3.47 17.81 23.36
C GLN A 3 -4.59 18.14 22.37
N SER A 4 -4.62 19.39 21.91
CA SER A 4 -5.39 19.82 20.74
C SER A 4 -4.57 19.57 19.47
N ALA A 5 -5.19 18.93 18.47
CA ALA A 5 -4.74 18.98 17.08
C ALA A 5 -6.00 18.87 16.20
N THR A 6 -6.52 20.03 15.81
CA THR A 6 -6.55 20.53 14.43
C THR A 6 -7.41 19.70 13.48
N TYR A 7 -8.64 20.20 13.35
CA TYR A 7 -9.45 20.19 12.14
C TYR A 7 -8.59 20.17 10.86
N TRP A 8 -8.90 19.27 9.91
CA TRP A 8 -8.37 19.36 8.55
C TRP A 8 -9.47 19.11 7.50
N PRO A 9 -9.59 19.93 6.43
CA PRO A 9 -10.80 20.02 5.60
C PRO A 9 -10.74 19.10 4.38
N TRP A 10 -10.74 17.78 4.60
CA TRP A 10 -10.93 16.76 3.55
C TRP A 10 -12.02 15.73 3.88
N GLU A 11 -12.78 15.94 4.95
CA GLU A 11 -13.66 14.92 5.54
C GLU A 11 -15.06 14.78 4.91
N GLU A 12 -15.36 15.52 3.83
CA GLU A 12 -16.73 15.64 3.30
C GLU A 12 -16.98 15.07 1.89
N LEU A 13 -16.03 14.38 1.25
CA LEU A 13 -16.28 13.74 -0.05
C LEU A 13 -16.43 12.21 0.12
N HIS A 14 -17.69 11.80 0.06
CA HIS A 14 -18.25 10.45 0.18
C HIS A 14 -17.34 9.30 -0.31
N GLY A 15 -16.97 8.40 0.61
CA GLY A 15 -16.42 7.07 0.28
C GLY A 15 -15.06 6.70 0.88
N VAL A 16 -14.24 7.69 1.27
CA VAL A 16 -12.82 7.45 1.65
C VAL A 16 -12.63 6.97 3.09
N LYS A 17 -13.61 7.20 3.99
CA LYS A 17 -13.48 6.90 5.43
C LYS A 17 -13.22 5.42 5.75
N ARG A 18 -13.75 4.48 4.96
CA ARG A 18 -13.63 3.04 5.27
C ARG A 18 -12.20 2.54 5.06
N GLN A 19 -11.54 2.98 3.98
CA GLN A 19 -10.18 2.53 3.66
C GLN A 19 -9.14 3.09 4.62
N ALA A 20 -9.20 4.38 4.97
CA ALA A 20 -8.24 4.99 5.90
C ALA A 20 -8.31 4.39 7.32
N GLU A 21 -9.50 4.01 7.80
CA GLU A 21 -9.67 3.34 9.10
C GLU A 21 -9.16 1.89 9.07
N LEU A 22 -9.42 1.15 7.99
CA LEU A 22 -8.88 -0.20 7.78
C LEU A 22 -7.34 -0.18 7.75
N HIS A 23 -6.75 0.81 7.09
CA HIS A 23 -5.29 0.96 7.04
C HIS A 23 -4.69 1.32 8.39
N ARG A 24 -5.35 2.19 9.18
CA ARG A 24 -4.97 2.43 10.58
C ARG A 24 -4.99 1.14 11.40
N SER A 25 -6.01 0.29 11.22
CA SER A 25 -6.05 -1.01 11.91
C SER A 25 -4.97 -1.98 11.45
N ASN A 26 -4.52 -1.87 10.20
CA ASN A 26 -3.41 -2.66 9.63
C ASN A 26 -2.01 -2.07 9.93
N GLY A 27 -1.93 -0.95 10.68
CA GLY A 27 -0.67 -0.29 11.02
C GLY A 27 0.02 0.43 9.86
N LEU A 28 -0.64 0.60 8.71
CA LEU A 28 -0.08 1.26 7.54
C LEU A 28 -0.45 2.75 7.53
N GLY A 29 0.57 3.61 7.55
CA GLY A 29 0.38 5.04 7.31
C GLY A 29 -0.05 5.33 5.87
N PRO A 30 -0.74 6.45 5.57
CA PRO A 30 -1.19 6.79 4.21
C PRO A 30 -0.08 6.77 3.15
N ARG A 31 1.16 7.00 3.58
CA ARG A 31 2.38 7.04 2.77
C ARG A 31 3.04 5.68 2.53
N GLU A 32 2.64 4.65 3.28
CA GLU A 32 3.13 3.27 3.12
C GLU A 32 2.20 2.42 2.25
N LEU A 33 1.10 3.01 1.77
CA LEU A 33 0.07 2.34 0.97
C LEU A 33 0.42 2.30 -0.51
N THR A 34 1.46 2.99 -0.95
CA THR A 34 1.83 3.02 -2.37
C THR A 34 3.31 2.76 -2.50
N VAL A 35 3.63 1.71 -3.24
CA VAL A 35 4.99 1.26 -3.49
C VAL A 35 5.24 1.23 -4.99
N VAL A 36 6.51 1.32 -5.37
CA VAL A 36 6.98 1.12 -6.74
C VAL A 36 7.81 -0.16 -6.80
N ALA A 37 7.58 -0.97 -7.82
CA ALA A 37 8.42 -2.14 -8.08
C ALA A 37 9.83 -1.71 -8.49
N ILE A 38 10.84 -2.28 -7.85
CA ILE A 38 12.26 -2.07 -8.17
C ILE A 38 12.88 -3.23 -8.94
N TYR A 39 12.13 -4.31 -9.12
CA TYR A 39 12.46 -5.45 -9.95
C TYR A 39 11.20 -6.01 -10.61
N ASP A 40 11.36 -6.72 -11.73
CA ASP A 40 10.29 -7.53 -12.31
C ASP A 40 9.94 -8.72 -11.39
N TYR A 41 8.67 -9.10 -11.37
CA TYR A 41 8.21 -10.31 -10.68
C TYR A 41 7.14 -11.04 -11.50
N THR A 42 7.36 -12.34 -11.70
CA THR A 42 6.38 -13.24 -12.31
C THR A 42 5.80 -14.11 -11.21
N ALA A 43 4.47 -14.15 -11.13
CA ALA A 43 3.75 -14.97 -10.18
C ALA A 43 4.07 -16.47 -10.38
N ASP A 44 4.41 -17.15 -9.30
CA ASP A 44 4.58 -18.60 -9.23
C ASP A 44 3.26 -19.30 -8.89
N LYS A 45 2.34 -18.61 -8.20
CA LYS A 45 1.01 -19.11 -7.82
C LYS A 45 -0.11 -18.21 -8.35
N GLU A 46 -1.31 -18.78 -8.45
CA GLU A 46 -2.50 -18.08 -8.97
C GLU A 46 -2.97 -16.90 -8.09
N ASP A 47 -2.60 -16.89 -6.81
CA ASP A 47 -2.91 -15.83 -5.85
C ASP A 47 -1.83 -14.73 -5.78
N GLU A 48 -0.78 -14.83 -6.60
CA GLU A 48 0.32 -13.87 -6.65
C GLU A 48 0.12 -12.85 -7.79
N LEU A 49 0.67 -11.65 -7.59
CA LEU A 49 0.56 -10.53 -8.51
C LEU A 49 1.81 -10.45 -9.38
N SER A 50 1.68 -10.57 -10.71
CA SER A 50 2.80 -10.31 -11.64
C SER A 50 2.92 -8.81 -11.95
N PHE A 51 4.14 -8.28 -12.05
CA PHE A 51 4.40 -6.88 -12.36
C PHE A 51 5.79 -6.68 -12.96
N GLN A 52 5.99 -5.51 -13.56
CA GLN A 52 7.28 -5.05 -14.09
C GLN A 52 7.89 -3.99 -13.18
N GLU A 53 9.21 -3.83 -13.24
CA GLU A 53 9.93 -2.69 -12.64
C GLU A 53 9.25 -1.37 -13.01
N GLY A 54 9.10 -0.47 -12.02
CA GLY A 54 8.39 0.79 -12.15
C GLY A 54 6.88 0.70 -11.96
N ALA A 55 6.30 -0.50 -11.80
CA ALA A 55 4.88 -0.66 -11.52
C ALA A 55 4.49 -0.03 -10.17
N ILE A 56 3.35 0.67 -10.15
CA ILE A 56 2.77 1.25 -8.93
C ILE A 56 1.75 0.28 -8.35
N ILE A 57 1.96 -0.14 -7.11
CA ILE A 57 1.12 -1.11 -6.41
C ILE A 57 0.57 -0.46 -5.14
N TYR A 58 -0.73 -0.60 -4.92
CA TYR A 58 -1.37 -0.16 -3.68
C TYR A 58 -1.39 -1.28 -2.66
N VAL A 59 -0.69 -1.10 -1.53
CA VAL A 59 -0.60 -2.09 -0.46
C VAL A 59 -1.88 -2.09 0.36
N ILE A 60 -2.51 -3.25 0.48
CA ILE A 60 -3.67 -3.52 1.34
C ILE A 60 -3.18 -4.02 2.72
N LYS A 61 -2.19 -4.90 2.72
CA LYS A 61 -1.65 -5.53 3.93
C LYS A 61 -0.18 -5.93 3.76
N LYS A 62 0.60 -5.81 4.82
CA LYS A 62 1.94 -6.41 4.93
C LYS A 62 1.84 -7.60 5.88
N ASN A 63 2.16 -8.80 5.39
CA ASN A 63 2.20 -10.00 6.23
C ASN A 63 3.57 -10.12 6.92
N GLU A 64 3.63 -10.87 8.02
CA GLU A 64 4.84 -11.04 8.82
C GLU A 64 5.90 -11.91 8.14
N ASP A 65 5.51 -12.66 7.10
CA ASP A 65 6.38 -13.54 6.30
C ASP A 65 7.13 -12.80 5.17
N GLY A 66 6.97 -11.46 5.09
CA GLY A 66 7.61 -10.63 4.07
C GLY A 66 6.80 -10.50 2.77
N TRP A 67 5.62 -11.12 2.68
CA TRP A 67 4.70 -10.94 1.56
C TRP A 67 3.71 -9.82 1.81
N PHE A 68 3.43 -9.04 0.79
CA PHE A 68 2.42 -8.01 0.82
C PHE A 68 1.21 -8.44 -0.01
N GLU A 69 0.02 -8.01 0.39
CA GLU A 69 -1.17 -8.06 -0.42
C GLU A 69 -1.42 -6.66 -0.98
N GLY A 70 -1.70 -6.57 -2.28
CA GLY A 70 -1.96 -5.29 -2.92
C GLY A 70 -2.74 -5.39 -4.21
N VAL A 71 -3.05 -4.23 -4.76
CA VAL A 71 -3.84 -4.07 -5.98
C VAL A 71 -3.09 -3.27 -7.04
N MET A 72 -3.08 -3.78 -8.26
CA MET A 72 -2.56 -3.13 -9.46
C MET A 72 -3.48 -3.48 -10.64
N ASN A 73 -3.87 -2.50 -11.46
CA ASN A 73 -4.71 -2.71 -12.63
C ASN A 73 -6.01 -3.51 -12.35
N ALA A 74 -6.63 -3.27 -11.19
CA ALA A 74 -7.81 -3.99 -10.69
C ALA A 74 -7.60 -5.48 -10.36
N THR A 75 -6.36 -5.99 -10.43
CA THR A 75 -5.98 -7.32 -9.95
C THR A 75 -5.44 -7.18 -8.53
N THR A 76 -5.92 -8.05 -7.63
CA THR A 76 -5.39 -8.19 -6.27
C THR A 76 -4.57 -9.47 -6.18
N GLY A 77 -3.45 -9.43 -5.47
CA GLY A 77 -2.64 -10.61 -5.24
C GLY A 77 -1.51 -10.37 -4.25
N LEU A 78 -0.82 -11.46 -3.91
CA LEU A 78 0.36 -11.47 -3.08
C LEU A 78 1.61 -11.11 -3.89
N PHE A 79 2.55 -10.39 -3.28
CA PHE A 79 3.84 -10.12 -3.89
C PHE A 79 4.95 -10.00 -2.84
N PRO A 80 6.21 -10.26 -3.21
CA PRO A 80 7.34 -10.16 -2.29
C PRO A 80 7.64 -8.71 -1.93
N GLY A 81 7.61 -8.38 -0.63
CA GLY A 81 7.82 -7.01 -0.15
C GLY A 81 9.22 -6.45 -0.40
N ASN A 82 10.22 -7.31 -0.65
CA ASN A 82 11.58 -6.92 -1.01
C ASN A 82 11.77 -6.59 -2.50
N TYR A 83 10.71 -6.68 -3.32
CA TYR A 83 10.73 -6.28 -4.73
C TYR A 83 10.20 -4.87 -4.97
N VAL A 84 9.84 -4.18 -3.89
CA VAL A 84 9.21 -2.87 -3.95
C VAL A 84 9.85 -1.89 -2.97
N GLU A 85 9.74 -0.61 -3.27
CA GLU A 85 10.10 0.47 -2.36
C GLU A 85 8.95 1.44 -2.17
N SER A 86 8.90 2.08 -1.00
CA SER A 86 7.95 3.16 -0.77
C SER A 86 8.26 4.34 -1.68
N ILE A 87 7.25 4.86 -2.38
CA ILE A 87 7.40 6.00 -3.31
C ILE A 87 7.99 7.24 -2.61
N MET A 88 7.84 7.36 -1.30
CA MET A 88 8.41 8.47 -0.54
C MET A 88 9.95 8.42 -0.40
N HIS A 89 10.60 7.29 -0.68
CA HIS A 89 12.07 7.17 -0.61
C HIS A 89 12.79 7.70 -1.87
N TYR A 90 12.06 8.04 -2.94
CA TYR A 90 12.63 8.56 -4.18
C TYR A 90 12.87 10.08 -4.19
N ALA A 91 12.49 10.78 -3.12
CA ALA A 91 12.49 12.24 -3.06
C ALA A 91 13.66 12.86 -2.27
N ASP A 92 14.66 12.06 -1.85
CA ASP A 92 15.85 12.53 -1.13
C ASP A 92 17.10 12.54 -2.03
#